data_AF-A0A511XP33-F1
#
_entry.id   AF-A0A511XP33-F1
#
_cell.length_a   1.000
_cell.length_b   1.000
_cell.length_c   1.000
_cell.angle_alpha   90.00
_cell.angle_beta   90.00
_cell.angle_gamma   90.00
#
_symmetry.space_group_name_H-M   'P 1'
#
loop_
_entity.id
_entity.type
_entity.pdbx_description
1 polymer ?
#
loop_
_entity_poly.entity_id
_entity_poly.type
_entity_poly.pdbx_seq_one_letter_code
_entity_poly.pdbx_strand_id
1 'polypeptide(L)'
;MANPAAAYATAIASSGSLVWNRQRYVKDPSTGKRVSRLNPESEWVITDVSDLRIVDDALWQATKARQSVIAEKYVNVTEAVRAHHKRNRLNGTRRPKSLLSDLLFCGLCGGPYALRGSDRFACSSHVTNGSCTNSRTIPRPDLERRVLSGLKDRMMAPEIAAEAMRAYAEETNRLNRERRSNADVWQVEQVKVEKQIRGIIEAIKEGMFHPSMKAEMDALEARKTELASLLSDVPDDVPDLLPSASAIYARKVGRLTDALNRPKERLEAAEALRALIEKVVLTPGPNRGEINAMLYGELGTILAWIERQAIGKTEKRNTPGAKLSGVSVSVLRGKTTDDTCDW
;
A
#
# COMPACT_ATOMS: atom_id res chain seq x y z
N MET A 1 -19.06 22.31 31.08
CA MET A 1 -17.60 22.50 31.26
C MET A 1 -16.89 21.78 30.13
N ALA A 2 -16.49 22.51 29.07
CA ALA A 2 -15.87 21.94 27.88
C ALA A 2 -14.36 22.28 27.88
N ASN A 3 -13.56 21.24 27.74
CA ASN A 3 -12.08 21.24 27.77
C ASN A 3 -11.51 21.96 26.52
N PRO A 4 -10.69 23.02 26.65
CA PRO A 4 -10.16 23.75 25.51
C PRO A 4 -9.00 22.97 24.88
N ALA A 5 -9.31 22.26 23.79
CA ALA A 5 -8.33 21.54 22.99
C ALA A 5 -7.43 22.52 22.21
N ALA A 6 -6.16 22.61 22.63
CA ALA A 6 -4.96 22.93 21.84
C ALA A 6 -5.16 23.91 20.67
N ALA A 7 -5.30 25.20 20.98
CA ALA A 7 -5.11 26.28 20.02
C ALA A 7 -3.61 26.52 19.82
N TYR A 8 -3.09 26.18 18.63
CA TYR A 8 -1.72 26.49 18.25
C TYR A 8 -1.55 28.00 18.07
N ALA A 9 -0.71 28.63 18.90
CA ALA A 9 -0.30 30.01 18.75
C ALA A 9 0.55 30.16 17.47
N THR A 10 0.06 30.92 16.49
CA THR A 10 0.94 31.46 15.44
C THR A 10 1.24 32.90 15.84
N ALA A 11 2.24 33.07 16.70
CA ALA A 11 2.67 34.39 17.12
C ALA A 11 3.31 35.12 15.92
N ILE A 12 2.63 36.12 15.36
CA ILE A 12 3.27 37.12 14.52
C ILE A 12 3.82 38.21 15.46
N ALA A 13 4.73 37.80 16.35
CA ALA A 13 5.33 38.71 17.35
C ALA A 13 6.07 39.89 16.69
N SER A 14 6.39 39.79 15.41
CA SER A 14 7.19 40.78 14.68
C SER A 14 6.54 42.16 14.55
N SER A 15 5.21 42.26 14.49
CA SER A 15 4.48 43.55 14.36
C SER A 15 3.87 44.05 15.68
N GLY A 16 4.01 43.29 16.77
CA GLY A 16 3.36 43.59 18.04
C GLY A 16 1.88 43.21 18.10
N SER A 17 1.38 42.33 17.22
CA SER A 17 0.00 41.83 17.30
C SER A 17 -0.02 40.32 17.39
N LEU A 18 -0.79 39.80 18.32
CA LEU A 18 -0.86 38.37 18.61
C LEU A 18 -2.22 37.83 18.18
N VAL A 19 -2.21 36.96 17.17
CA VAL A 19 -3.42 36.42 16.54
C VAL A 19 -3.64 34.97 16.98
N TRP A 20 -4.78 34.69 17.61
CA TRP A 20 -5.22 33.35 18.00
C TRP A 20 -6.40 32.86 17.16
N ASN A 21 -6.68 31.56 17.28
CA ASN A 21 -7.85 30.91 16.69
C ASN A 21 -7.95 31.04 15.16
N ARG A 22 -6.80 31.14 14.47
CA ARG A 22 -6.75 31.26 13.00
C ARG A 22 -7.16 29.98 12.25
N GLN A 23 -6.96 28.82 12.87
CA GLN A 23 -7.28 27.53 12.25
C GLN A 23 -7.77 26.52 13.29
N ARG A 24 -8.65 25.61 12.85
CA ARG A 24 -9.10 24.45 13.61
C ARG A 24 -8.84 23.16 12.84
N TYR A 25 -8.62 22.07 13.57
CA TYR A 25 -8.46 20.75 12.98
C TYR A 25 -9.76 19.97 13.09
N VAL A 26 -10.34 19.61 11.95
CA VAL A 26 -11.58 18.81 11.87
C VAL A 26 -11.22 17.43 11.34
N LYS A 27 -11.83 16.38 11.91
CA LYS A 27 -11.70 15.02 11.39
C LYS A 27 -12.65 14.87 10.20
N ASP A 28 -12.10 14.57 9.04
CA ASP A 28 -12.86 14.26 7.83
C ASP A 28 -13.66 12.97 8.05
N PRO A 29 -15.00 12.99 7.90
CA PRO A 29 -15.84 11.82 8.13
C PRO A 29 -15.66 10.71 7.08
N SER A 30 -15.22 11.05 5.87
CA SER A 30 -14.99 10.09 4.77
C SER A 30 -13.61 9.43 4.85
N THR A 31 -12.58 10.21 5.19
CA THR A 31 -11.18 9.72 5.20
C THR A 31 -10.67 9.39 6.60
N GLY A 32 -11.38 9.78 7.65
CA GLY A 32 -10.97 9.63 9.05
C GLY A 32 -9.76 10.49 9.45
N LYS A 33 -9.22 11.30 8.53
CA LYS A 33 -8.00 12.10 8.73
C LYS A 33 -8.34 13.46 9.31
N ARG A 34 -7.49 14.01 10.19
CA ARG A 34 -7.63 15.42 10.62
C ARG A 34 -7.07 16.35 9.55
N VAL A 35 -7.92 17.23 9.06
CA VAL A 35 -7.60 18.31 8.10
C VAL A 35 -7.63 19.64 8.83
N SER A 36 -6.63 20.49 8.57
CA SER A 36 -6.65 21.89 9.02
C SER A 36 -7.66 22.67 8.17
N ARG A 37 -8.51 23.43 8.83
CA ARG A 37 -9.43 24.39 8.22
C ARG A 37 -9.15 25.76 8.83
N LEU A 38 -9.00 26.76 7.99
CA LEU A 38 -8.93 28.15 8.45
C LEU A 38 -10.28 28.53 9.06
N ASN A 39 -10.23 29.16 10.23
CA ASN A 39 -11.42 29.78 10.82
C ASN A 39 -11.67 31.12 10.11
N PRO A 40 -12.93 31.55 10.02
CA PRO A 40 -13.25 32.88 9.50
C PRO A 40 -12.55 33.96 10.34
N GLU A 41 -12.18 35.07 9.71
CA GLU A 41 -11.46 36.18 10.36
C GLU A 41 -12.23 36.76 11.55
N SER A 42 -13.57 36.69 11.53
CA SER A 42 -14.44 37.08 12.64
C SER A 42 -14.25 36.26 13.93
N GLU A 43 -13.68 35.06 13.82
CA GLU A 43 -13.37 34.19 14.95
C GLU A 43 -11.91 34.36 15.44
N TRP A 44 -11.11 35.19 14.75
CA TRP A 44 -9.72 35.41 15.13
C TRP A 44 -9.67 36.35 16.33
N VAL A 45 -8.96 35.92 17.37
CA VAL A 45 -8.73 36.78 18.54
C VAL A 45 -7.41 37.49 18.32
N ILE A 46 -7.49 38.79 18.01
CA ILE A 46 -6.32 39.63 17.79
C ILE A 46 -6.10 40.47 19.05
N THR A 47 -4.94 40.30 19.69
CA THR A 47 -4.53 41.05 20.86
C THR A 47 -3.35 41.91 20.51
N ASP A 48 -3.42 43.20 20.79
CA ASP A 48 -2.29 44.10 20.62
C ASP A 48 -1.28 43.90 21.77
N VAL A 49 -0.02 43.74 21.42
CA VAL A 49 1.09 43.45 22.33
C VAL A 49 2.30 44.28 21.87
N SER A 50 2.15 45.59 21.93
CA SER A 50 3.16 46.58 21.52
C SER A 50 4.52 46.36 22.18
N ASP A 51 4.53 45.91 23.43
CA ASP A 51 5.76 45.70 24.22
C ASP A 51 6.60 44.51 23.74
N LEU A 52 6.02 43.62 22.91
CA LEU A 52 6.73 42.50 22.28
C LEU A 52 7.15 42.81 20.83
N ARG A 53 6.98 44.05 20.37
CA ARG A 53 7.31 44.46 19.00
C ARG A 53 8.82 44.42 18.77
N ILE A 54 9.24 43.58 17.82
CA ILE A 54 10.65 43.42 17.42
C ILE A 54 11.02 44.39 16.28
N VAL A 55 10.08 44.70 15.40
CA VAL A 55 10.29 45.53 14.20
C VAL A 55 9.25 46.64 14.15
N ASP A 56 9.67 47.84 13.75
CA ASP A 56 8.75 48.96 13.56
C ASP A 56 7.63 48.63 12.55
N ASP A 57 6.43 49.14 12.79
CA ASP A 57 5.25 48.81 11.98
C ASP A 57 5.42 49.33 10.54
N ALA A 58 5.98 50.53 10.33
CA ALA A 58 6.20 51.05 8.98
C ALA A 58 7.18 50.17 8.19
N LEU A 59 8.24 49.68 8.84
CA LEU A 59 9.20 48.76 8.23
C LEU A 59 8.58 47.38 7.96
N TRP A 60 7.72 46.90 8.85
CA TRP A 60 6.97 45.66 8.67
C TRP A 60 6.01 45.75 7.49
N GLN A 61 5.20 46.81 7.40
CA GLN A 61 4.28 47.02 6.28
C GLN A 61 5.02 47.16 4.95
N ALA A 62 6.13 47.91 4.90
CA ALA A 62 6.96 48.03 3.70
C ALA A 62 7.53 46.68 3.24
N THR A 63 7.94 45.82 4.20
CA THR A 63 8.42 44.48 3.90
C THR A 63 7.30 43.59 3.39
N LYS A 64 6.10 43.66 3.97
CA LYS A 64 4.93 42.88 3.53
C LYS A 64 4.45 43.28 2.15
N ALA A 65 4.43 44.57 1.85
CA ALA A 65 4.14 45.08 0.51
C ALA A 65 5.15 44.52 -0.51
N ARG A 66 6.46 44.57 -0.20
CA ARG A 66 7.49 44.00 -1.07
C ARG A 66 7.37 42.48 -1.21
N GLN A 67 7.04 41.75 -0.14
CA GLN A 67 6.80 40.31 -0.17
C GLN A 67 5.58 39.94 -1.04
N SER A 68 4.50 40.71 -1.00
CA SER A 68 3.31 40.51 -1.86
C SER A 68 3.66 40.71 -3.34
N VAL A 69 4.36 41.79 -3.68
CA VAL A 69 4.81 42.06 -5.05
C VAL A 69 5.72 40.94 -5.58
N ILE A 70 6.64 40.45 -4.75
CA ILE A 70 7.50 39.30 -5.11
C ILE A 70 6.65 38.03 -5.25
N ALA A 71 5.74 37.76 -4.32
CA ALA A 71 4.89 36.56 -4.38
C ALA A 71 4.08 36.54 -5.68
N GLU A 72 3.45 37.65 -6.06
CA GLU A 72 2.70 37.82 -7.31
C GLU A 72 3.57 37.65 -8.56
N LYS A 73 4.74 38.29 -8.58
CA LYS A 73 5.66 38.23 -9.73
C LYS A 73 6.24 36.82 -9.94
N TYR A 74 6.36 36.03 -8.89
CA TYR A 74 6.97 34.69 -8.93
C TYR A 74 5.96 33.55 -8.66
N VAL A 75 4.63 33.78 -8.77
CA VAL A 75 3.62 32.71 -8.63
C VAL A 75 3.93 31.55 -9.57
N ASN A 76 4.08 31.85 -10.87
CA ASN A 76 4.33 30.85 -11.90
C ASN A 76 5.65 30.10 -11.69
N VAL A 77 6.69 30.79 -11.20
CA VAL A 77 7.98 30.18 -10.86
C VAL A 77 7.86 29.28 -9.63
N THR A 78 7.12 29.71 -8.61
CA THR A 78 6.90 28.94 -7.38
C THR A 78 6.07 27.68 -7.67
N GLU A 79 5.05 27.79 -8.52
CA GLU A 79 4.27 26.65 -9.00
C GLU A 79 5.11 25.71 -9.88
N ALA A 80 5.91 26.25 -10.79
CA ALA A 80 6.82 25.47 -11.61
C ALA A 80 7.88 24.74 -10.77
N VAL A 81 8.44 25.38 -9.74
CA VAL A 81 9.40 24.79 -8.79
C VAL A 81 8.73 23.71 -7.95
N ARG A 82 7.51 23.91 -7.44
CA ARG A 82 6.75 22.88 -6.72
C ARG A 82 6.42 21.69 -7.61
N ALA A 83 5.98 21.94 -8.85
CA ALA A 83 5.71 20.91 -9.83
C ALA A 83 6.99 20.16 -10.23
N HIS A 84 8.11 20.88 -10.36
CA HIS A 84 9.43 20.33 -10.58
C HIS A 84 9.86 19.44 -9.40
N HIS A 85 9.78 19.90 -8.14
CA HIS A 85 10.09 19.06 -6.97
C HIS A 85 9.21 17.81 -6.86
N LYS A 86 7.95 17.88 -7.32
CA LYS A 86 7.04 16.74 -7.40
C LYS A 86 7.40 15.76 -8.54
N ARG A 87 7.94 16.28 -9.66
CA ARG A 87 8.41 15.50 -10.83
C ARG A 87 9.89 15.12 -10.79
N ASN A 88 10.66 15.69 -9.85
CA ASN A 88 12.11 15.57 -9.83
C ASN A 88 12.48 14.14 -9.43
N ARG A 89 12.85 13.34 -10.44
CA ARG A 89 13.33 11.96 -10.29
C ARG A 89 14.54 11.85 -9.36
N LEU A 90 15.29 12.94 -9.16
CA LEU A 90 16.42 12.98 -8.21
C LEU A 90 16.00 12.89 -6.74
N ASN A 91 14.75 13.23 -6.39
CA ASN A 91 14.23 12.94 -5.05
C ASN A 91 14.03 11.42 -4.84
N GLY A 92 13.76 10.67 -5.91
CA GLY A 92 13.69 9.21 -5.90
C GLY A 92 15.07 8.51 -5.91
N THR A 93 16.12 9.20 -6.34
CA THR A 93 17.52 8.71 -6.24
C THR A 93 18.16 9.00 -4.88
N ARG A 94 17.45 9.69 -3.97
CA ARG A 94 17.94 9.85 -2.60
C ARG A 94 17.91 8.48 -1.94
N ARG A 95 19.10 7.89 -1.76
CA ARG A 95 19.25 6.60 -1.09
C ARG A 95 18.42 6.59 0.20
N PRO A 96 17.46 5.67 0.35
CA PRO A 96 16.69 5.55 1.58
C PRO A 96 17.63 5.47 2.78
N LYS A 97 17.39 6.29 3.81
CA LYS A 97 18.21 6.27 5.05
C LYS A 97 18.06 4.96 5.83
N SER A 98 17.06 4.16 5.49
CA SER A 98 16.66 2.92 6.13
C SER A 98 16.02 1.99 5.11
N LEU A 99 16.19 0.67 5.30
CA LEU A 99 15.57 -0.40 4.51
C LEU A 99 14.05 -0.23 4.41
N LEU A 100 13.39 0.28 5.45
CA LEU A 100 11.94 0.33 5.58
C LEU A 100 11.36 1.74 5.38
N SER A 101 12.16 2.70 4.92
CA SER A 101 11.69 4.07 4.63
C SER A 101 10.48 4.01 3.69
N ASP A 102 9.44 4.81 3.91
CA ASP A 102 8.22 4.86 3.08
C ASP A 102 7.39 3.56 2.95
N LEU A 103 7.78 2.47 3.62
CA LEU A 103 7.01 1.21 3.64
C LEU A 103 6.23 1.03 4.94
N LEU A 104 6.40 1.93 5.91
CA LEU A 104 5.85 1.79 7.25
C LEU A 104 4.56 2.59 7.44
N PHE A 105 3.52 1.93 7.92
CA PHE A 105 2.20 2.50 8.13
C PHE A 105 1.69 2.22 9.54
N CYS A 106 0.87 3.13 10.06
CA CYS A 106 0.26 2.99 11.37
C CYS A 106 -1.01 2.14 11.29
N GLY A 107 -1.12 1.09 12.11
CA GLY A 107 -2.32 0.26 12.20
C GLY A 107 -3.55 0.96 12.79
N LEU A 108 -3.39 2.12 13.44
CA LEU A 108 -4.52 2.88 14.02
C LEU A 108 -5.08 3.95 13.09
N CYS A 109 -4.22 4.72 12.41
CA CYS A 109 -4.67 5.82 11.55
C CYS A 109 -4.41 5.61 10.06
N GLY A 110 -3.72 4.53 9.67
CA GLY A 110 -3.25 4.31 8.30
C GLY A 110 -2.19 5.30 7.80
N GLY A 111 -1.78 6.26 8.63
CA GLY A 111 -0.78 7.27 8.29
C GLY A 111 0.64 6.72 8.27
N PRO A 112 1.58 7.42 7.63
CA PRO A 112 2.96 6.95 7.49
C PRO A 112 3.72 6.99 8.82
N TYR A 113 4.50 5.96 9.06
CA TYR A 113 5.56 5.94 10.06
C TYR A 113 6.83 6.48 9.44
N ALA A 114 7.45 7.47 10.07
CA ALA A 114 8.64 8.10 9.56
C ALA A 114 9.73 8.12 10.61
N LEU A 115 10.98 8.15 10.13
CA LEU A 115 12.13 8.34 11.00
C LEU A 115 12.05 9.73 11.65
N ARG A 116 12.22 9.78 12.97
CA ARG A 116 12.29 11.00 13.78
C ARG A 116 13.58 10.99 14.59
N GLY A 117 13.85 12.09 15.31
CA GLY A 117 15.08 12.25 16.10
C GLY A 117 15.38 11.01 16.95
N SER A 118 16.67 10.70 17.13
CA SER A 118 17.21 9.46 17.76
C SER A 118 17.09 8.15 16.96
N ASP A 119 16.98 8.20 15.63
CA ASP A 119 16.93 7.01 14.75
C ASP A 119 15.76 6.06 15.07
N ARG A 120 14.61 6.64 15.43
CA ARG A 120 13.39 5.91 15.79
C ARG A 120 12.27 6.16 14.80
N PHE A 121 11.51 5.12 14.50
CA PHE A 121 10.26 5.23 13.75
C PHE A 121 9.12 5.64 14.68
N ALA A 122 8.36 6.65 14.26
CA ALA A 122 7.17 7.13 14.97
C ALA A 122 6.04 7.44 13.99
N CYS A 123 4.79 7.33 14.45
CA CYS A 123 3.63 7.69 13.66
C CYS A 123 3.66 9.20 13.35
N SER A 124 3.72 9.57 12.06
CA SER A 124 3.82 10.98 11.66
C SER A 124 2.60 11.77 12.13
N SER A 125 1.41 11.20 11.99
CA SER A 125 0.13 11.78 12.41
C SER A 125 0.02 11.99 13.92
N HIS A 126 0.71 11.18 14.74
CA HIS A 126 0.77 11.44 16.18
C HIS A 126 1.70 12.61 16.48
N VAL A 127 2.90 12.60 15.89
CA VAL A 127 3.96 13.57 16.19
C VAL A 127 3.66 14.97 15.66
N THR A 128 3.13 15.10 14.44
CA THR A 128 3.00 16.43 13.80
C THR A 128 1.75 17.19 14.22
N ASN A 129 0.61 16.51 14.37
CA ASN A 129 -0.68 17.17 14.59
C ASN A 129 -1.57 16.46 15.61
N GLY A 130 -1.04 15.49 16.37
CA GLY A 130 -1.77 14.79 17.44
C GLY A 130 -3.02 14.05 16.96
N SER A 131 -3.14 13.75 15.67
CA SER A 131 -4.36 13.18 15.07
C SER A 131 -4.52 11.68 15.29
N CYS A 132 -3.42 11.01 15.64
CA CYS A 132 -3.40 9.59 15.97
C CYS A 132 -3.04 9.41 17.44
N THR A 133 -3.68 8.46 18.12
CA THR A 133 -3.37 8.09 19.51
C THR A 133 -2.13 7.20 19.63
N ASN A 134 -1.56 6.75 18.50
CA ASN A 134 -0.40 5.87 18.49
C ASN A 134 0.90 6.61 18.86
N SER A 135 1.25 6.58 20.14
CA SER A 135 2.49 7.14 20.69
C SER A 135 3.68 6.18 20.67
N ARG A 136 3.54 4.98 20.08
CA ARG A 136 4.58 3.96 20.13
C ARG A 136 5.68 4.24 19.10
N THR A 137 6.94 4.16 19.57
CA THR A 137 8.13 4.31 18.75
C THR A 137 9.03 3.08 18.84
N ILE A 138 9.71 2.75 17.74
CA ILE A 138 10.64 1.63 17.66
C ILE A 138 11.99 2.09 17.10
N PRO A 139 13.15 1.66 17.65
CA PRO A 139 14.43 1.92 17.03
C PRO A 139 14.48 1.34 15.62
N ARG A 140 15.03 2.07 14.66
CA ARG A 140 15.25 1.56 13.31
C ARG A 140 15.95 0.20 13.29
N PRO A 141 17.10 -0.02 13.97
CA PRO A 141 17.82 -1.27 13.84
C PRO A 141 17.05 -2.46 14.43
N ASP A 142 16.23 -2.23 15.47
CA ASP A 142 15.37 -3.27 16.05
C ASP A 142 14.26 -3.68 15.08
N LEU A 143 13.61 -2.71 14.45
CA LEU A 143 12.55 -2.98 13.48
C LEU A 143 13.10 -3.68 12.23
N GLU A 144 14.20 -3.18 11.68
CA GLU A 144 14.85 -3.79 10.51
C GLU A 144 15.28 -5.23 10.80
N ARG A 145 15.90 -5.50 11.96
CA ARG A 145 16.25 -6.88 12.36
C ARG A 145 15.02 -7.78 12.49
N ARG A 146 13.93 -7.30 13.09
CA ARG A 146 12.68 -8.07 13.23
C ARG A 146 12.06 -8.42 11.89
N VAL A 147 11.97 -7.46 10.98
CA VAL A 147 11.43 -7.69 9.63
C VAL A 147 12.31 -8.67 8.86
N LEU A 148 13.63 -8.48 8.90
CA LEU A 148 14.56 -9.40 8.23
C LEU A 148 14.55 -10.80 8.83
N SER A 149 14.44 -10.95 10.16
CA SER A 149 14.31 -12.26 10.82
C SER A 149 13.00 -12.93 10.43
N GLY A 150 11.87 -12.22 10.53
CA GLY A 150 10.57 -12.77 10.15
C GLY A 150 10.52 -13.19 8.67
N LEU A 151 11.20 -12.46 7.80
CA LEU A 151 11.33 -12.82 6.39
C LEU A 151 12.25 -14.03 6.20
N LYS A 152 13.41 -14.05 6.88
CA LYS A 152 14.37 -15.17 6.88
C LYS A 152 13.72 -16.47 7.37
N ASP A 153 13.15 -16.48 8.57
CA ASP A 153 12.60 -17.68 9.20
C ASP A 153 11.49 -18.31 8.33
N ARG A 154 10.73 -17.48 7.62
CA ARG A 154 9.69 -17.93 6.69
C ARG A 154 10.22 -18.36 5.32
N MET A 155 11.35 -17.80 4.90
CA MET A 155 12.09 -18.18 3.69
C MET A 155 12.96 -19.44 3.89
N MET A 156 13.38 -19.74 5.12
CA MET A 156 14.25 -20.87 5.49
C MET A 156 13.52 -22.23 5.50
N ALA A 157 12.35 -22.33 4.87
CA ALA A 157 11.76 -23.62 4.49
C ALA A 157 11.75 -23.73 2.94
N PRO A 158 12.92 -23.86 2.27
CA PRO A 158 13.01 -23.86 0.82
C PRO A 158 12.23 -25.02 0.21
N GLU A 159 12.19 -26.16 0.90
CA GLU A 159 11.42 -27.33 0.48
C GLU A 159 9.91 -27.07 0.54
N ILE A 160 9.43 -26.40 1.59
CA ILE A 160 8.01 -26.03 1.72
C ILE A 160 7.64 -24.96 0.69
N ALA A 161 8.50 -23.97 0.48
CA ALA A 161 8.30 -22.95 -0.53
C ALA A 161 8.35 -23.55 -1.96
N ALA A 162 9.23 -24.52 -2.21
CA ALA A 162 9.32 -25.20 -3.50
C ALA A 162 8.10 -26.07 -3.78
N GLU A 163 7.62 -26.81 -2.77
CA GLU A 163 6.38 -27.60 -2.85
C GLU A 163 5.17 -26.70 -3.10
N ALA A 164 5.07 -25.62 -2.35
CA ALA A 164 4.00 -24.63 -2.48
C ALA A 164 3.98 -23.98 -3.86
N MET A 165 5.13 -23.52 -4.34
CA MET A 165 5.25 -22.94 -5.68
C MET A 165 4.97 -23.97 -6.76
N ARG A 166 5.33 -25.25 -6.56
CA ARG A 166 4.99 -26.33 -7.50
C ARG A 166 3.49 -26.57 -7.55
N ALA A 167 2.83 -26.72 -6.41
CA ALA A 167 1.38 -26.89 -6.33
C ALA A 167 0.63 -25.68 -6.94
N TYR A 168 1.12 -24.46 -6.71
CA TYR A 168 0.57 -23.26 -7.33
C TYR A 168 0.76 -23.25 -8.86
N ALA A 169 1.95 -23.62 -9.34
CA ALA A 169 2.22 -23.72 -10.77
C ALA A 169 1.36 -24.79 -11.44
N GLU A 170 1.20 -25.96 -10.82
CA GLU A 170 0.35 -27.05 -11.31
C GLU A 170 -1.12 -26.62 -11.40
N GLU A 171 -1.65 -25.98 -10.35
CA GLU A 171 -3.02 -25.46 -10.32
C GLU A 171 -3.25 -24.38 -11.37
N THR A 172 -2.32 -23.43 -11.47
CA THR A 172 -2.39 -22.35 -12.47
C THR A 172 -2.32 -22.91 -13.88
N ASN A 173 -1.41 -23.85 -14.15
CA ASN A 173 -1.30 -24.51 -15.45
C ASN A 173 -2.52 -25.41 -15.76
N ARG A 174 -3.17 -26.00 -14.74
CA ARG A 174 -4.44 -26.72 -14.93
C ARG A 174 -5.54 -25.75 -15.39
N LEU A 175 -5.71 -24.64 -14.66
CA LEU A 175 -6.69 -23.60 -15.01
C LEU A 175 -6.41 -23.00 -16.40
N ASN A 176 -5.14 -22.75 -16.74
CA ASN A 176 -4.76 -22.26 -18.08
C ASN A 176 -5.08 -23.28 -19.17
N ARG A 177 -4.92 -24.58 -18.92
CA ARG A 177 -5.30 -25.64 -19.87
C ARG A 177 -6.81 -25.77 -20.02
N GLU A 178 -7.56 -25.74 -18.93
CA GLU A 178 -9.04 -25.74 -18.95
C GLU A 178 -9.58 -24.53 -19.73
N ARG A 179 -9.00 -23.34 -19.50
CA ARG A 179 -9.36 -22.11 -20.23
C ARG A 179 -9.09 -22.24 -21.73
N ARG A 180 -7.90 -22.71 -22.13
CA ARG A 180 -7.55 -22.94 -23.55
C ARG A 180 -8.50 -23.93 -24.21
N SER A 181 -8.76 -25.07 -23.54
CA SER A 181 -9.72 -26.06 -24.05
C SER A 181 -11.12 -25.50 -24.23
N ASN A 182 -11.60 -24.66 -23.30
CA ASN A 182 -12.93 -24.05 -23.42
C ASN A 182 -12.98 -23.02 -24.56
N ALA A 183 -11.93 -22.22 -24.72
CA ALA A 183 -11.82 -21.26 -25.81
C ALA A 183 -11.83 -21.96 -27.19
N ASP A 184 -11.08 -23.05 -27.35
CA ASP A 184 -11.07 -23.85 -28.59
C ASP A 184 -12.47 -24.40 -28.91
N VAL A 185 -13.18 -24.92 -27.90
CA VAL A 185 -14.56 -25.44 -28.06
C VAL A 185 -15.51 -24.33 -28.49
N TRP A 186 -15.47 -23.16 -27.83
CA TRP A 186 -16.32 -22.02 -28.17
C TRP A 186 -16.02 -21.48 -29.57
N GLN A 187 -14.76 -21.48 -30.00
CA GLN A 187 -14.37 -21.04 -31.33
C GLN A 187 -14.89 -21.98 -32.43
N VAL A 188 -14.81 -23.30 -32.22
CA VAL A 188 -15.40 -24.29 -33.15
C VAL A 188 -16.93 -24.12 -33.22
N GLU A 189 -17.59 -23.90 -32.08
CA GLU A 189 -19.03 -23.68 -32.02
C GLU A 189 -19.44 -22.39 -32.74
N GLN A 190 -18.68 -21.31 -32.58
CA GLN A 190 -18.93 -20.03 -33.25
C GLN A 190 -18.90 -20.18 -34.78
N VAL A 191 -17.90 -20.88 -35.33
CA VAL A 191 -17.82 -21.16 -36.78
C VAL A 191 -19.02 -21.98 -37.26
N LYS A 192 -19.49 -22.94 -36.46
CA LYS A 192 -20.67 -23.75 -36.79
C LYS A 192 -21.94 -22.89 -36.84
N VAL A 193 -22.16 -22.05 -35.83
CA VAL A 193 -23.31 -21.14 -35.75
C VAL A 193 -23.31 -20.15 -36.92
N GLU A 194 -22.15 -19.58 -37.26
CA GLU A 194 -22.03 -18.66 -38.41
C GLU A 194 -22.35 -19.35 -39.74
N LYS A 195 -21.96 -20.62 -39.90
CA LYS A 195 -22.31 -21.41 -41.09
C LYS A 195 -23.82 -21.67 -41.16
N GLN A 196 -24.47 -21.95 -40.03
CA GLN A 196 -25.92 -22.16 -39.97
C GLN A 196 -26.69 -20.88 -40.31
N ILE A 197 -26.29 -19.74 -39.74
CA ILE A 197 -26.85 -18.41 -40.07
C ILE A 197 -26.72 -18.15 -41.57
N ARG A 198 -25.54 -18.38 -42.16
CA ARG A 198 -25.32 -18.22 -43.60
C ARG A 198 -26.24 -19.13 -44.43
N GLY A 199 -26.42 -20.38 -44.02
CA GLY A 199 -27.32 -21.31 -44.69
C GLY A 199 -28.77 -20.83 -44.71
N ILE A 200 -29.28 -20.30 -43.58
CA ILE A 200 -30.62 -19.72 -43.51
C ILE A 200 -30.74 -18.49 -44.42
N ILE A 201 -29.71 -17.63 -44.47
CA ILE A 201 -29.69 -16.46 -45.36
C ILE A 201 -29.77 -16.87 -46.84
N GLU A 202 -29.01 -17.90 -47.26
CA GLU A 202 -29.08 -18.37 -48.65
C GLU A 202 -30.45 -18.96 -49.00
N ALA A 203 -31.07 -19.74 -48.10
CA ALA A 203 -32.42 -20.26 -48.32
C ALA A 203 -33.47 -19.13 -48.48
N ILE A 204 -33.32 -18.03 -47.72
CA ILE A 204 -34.18 -16.84 -47.86
C ILE A 204 -33.97 -16.17 -49.23
N LYS A 205 -32.72 -16.08 -49.72
CA LYS A 205 -32.43 -15.53 -51.06
C LYS A 205 -33.03 -16.37 -52.18
N GLU A 206 -33.11 -17.69 -51.99
CA GLU A 206 -33.78 -18.62 -52.92
C GLU A 206 -35.31 -18.56 -52.84
N GLY A 207 -35.87 -17.70 -51.97
CA GLY A 207 -37.31 -17.47 -51.84
C GLY A 207 -38.01 -18.40 -50.85
N MET A 208 -37.26 -19.22 -50.10
CA MET A 208 -37.82 -20.05 -49.03
C MET A 208 -37.83 -19.30 -47.71
N PHE A 209 -39.02 -18.92 -47.24
CA PHE A 209 -39.21 -18.32 -45.92
C PHE A 209 -40.36 -18.99 -45.18
N HIS A 210 -40.05 -19.52 -44.00
CA HIS A 210 -41.03 -20.08 -43.08
C HIS A 210 -40.89 -19.42 -41.69
N PRO A 211 -41.97 -19.17 -40.94
CA PRO A 211 -41.89 -18.56 -39.60
C PRO A 211 -40.92 -19.27 -38.64
N SER A 212 -40.74 -20.58 -38.77
CA SER A 212 -39.75 -21.35 -37.99
C SER A 212 -38.29 -20.96 -38.28
N MET A 213 -37.98 -20.48 -39.49
CA MET A 213 -36.63 -20.02 -39.84
C MET A 213 -36.28 -18.72 -39.13
N LYS A 214 -37.27 -17.85 -38.86
CA LYS A 214 -37.08 -16.64 -38.06
C LYS A 214 -36.74 -17.00 -36.61
N ALA A 215 -37.49 -17.91 -36.00
CA ALA A 215 -37.23 -18.38 -34.65
C ALA A 215 -35.84 -19.03 -34.51
N GLU A 216 -35.42 -19.84 -35.50
CA GLU A 216 -34.10 -20.44 -35.54
C GLU A 216 -32.99 -19.39 -35.71
N MET A 217 -33.19 -18.39 -36.57
CA MET A 217 -32.25 -17.28 -36.74
C MET A 217 -32.05 -16.50 -35.44
N ASP A 218 -33.14 -16.14 -34.76
CA ASP A 218 -33.10 -15.41 -33.49
C ASP A 218 -32.32 -16.22 -32.43
N ALA A 219 -32.50 -17.54 -32.38
CA ALA A 219 -31.77 -18.43 -31.48
C ALA A 219 -30.27 -18.51 -31.82
N LEU A 220 -29.92 -18.61 -33.10
CA LEU A 220 -28.52 -18.66 -33.55
C LEU A 220 -27.79 -17.34 -33.32
N GLU A 221 -28.43 -16.20 -33.54
CA GLU A 221 -27.84 -14.88 -33.25
C GLU A 221 -27.66 -14.64 -31.76
N ALA A 222 -28.61 -15.10 -30.93
CA ALA A 222 -28.45 -15.09 -29.47
C ALA A 222 -27.25 -15.95 -29.03
N ARG A 223 -27.12 -17.17 -29.58
CA ARG A 223 -25.98 -18.05 -29.27
C ARG A 223 -24.65 -17.48 -29.75
N LYS A 224 -24.62 -16.83 -30.93
CA LYS A 224 -23.43 -16.15 -31.44
C LYS A 224 -22.99 -15.01 -30.51
N THR A 225 -23.95 -14.23 -30.01
CA THR A 225 -23.69 -13.13 -29.06
C THR A 225 -23.14 -13.66 -27.73
N GLU A 226 -23.71 -14.76 -27.22
CA GLU A 226 -23.23 -15.44 -26.02
C GLU A 226 -21.78 -15.95 -26.19
N LEU A 227 -21.50 -16.65 -27.28
CA LEU A 227 -20.16 -17.17 -27.58
C LEU A 227 -19.12 -16.04 -27.75
N ALA A 228 -19.51 -14.91 -28.35
CA ALA A 228 -18.64 -13.74 -28.48
C ALA A 228 -18.29 -13.14 -27.10
N SER A 229 -19.24 -13.07 -26.17
CA SER A 229 -19.00 -12.63 -24.80
C SER A 229 -18.08 -13.58 -24.04
N LEU A 230 -18.29 -14.90 -24.18
CA LEU A 230 -17.45 -15.91 -23.53
C LEU A 230 -16.01 -15.85 -24.03
N LEU A 231 -15.79 -15.64 -25.33
CA LEU A 231 -14.46 -15.48 -25.92
C LEU A 231 -13.78 -14.16 -25.54
N SER A 232 -14.53 -13.07 -25.36
CA SER A 232 -13.94 -11.78 -24.92
C SER A 232 -13.51 -11.79 -23.45
N ASP A 233 -14.15 -12.62 -22.62
CA ASP A 233 -13.83 -12.76 -21.20
C ASP A 233 -12.60 -13.66 -20.94
N VAL A 234 -12.08 -14.35 -21.97
CA VAL A 234 -10.84 -15.11 -21.86
C VAL A 234 -9.65 -14.14 -21.91
N PRO A 235 -8.88 -13.96 -20.82
CA PRO A 235 -7.71 -13.10 -20.82
C PRO A 235 -6.62 -13.67 -21.75
N ASP A 236 -5.79 -12.77 -22.31
CA ASP A 236 -4.64 -13.13 -23.16
C ASP A 236 -3.76 -14.21 -22.54
N ASP A 237 -3.23 -15.08 -23.42
CA ASP A 237 -2.40 -16.26 -23.17
C ASP A 237 -1.45 -16.09 -21.96
N VAL A 238 -1.91 -16.53 -20.78
CA VAL A 238 -1.09 -16.53 -19.57
C VAL A 238 -0.08 -17.67 -19.71
N PRO A 239 1.23 -17.38 -19.82
CA PRO A 239 2.22 -18.42 -20.04
C PRO A 239 2.19 -19.44 -18.90
N ASP A 240 2.34 -20.73 -19.25
CA ASP A 240 2.47 -21.77 -18.25
C ASP A 240 3.70 -21.51 -17.36
N LEU A 241 3.50 -21.68 -16.06
CA LEU A 241 4.59 -21.59 -15.09
C LEU A 241 5.48 -22.82 -15.23
N LEU A 242 6.75 -22.60 -15.57
CA LEU A 242 7.74 -23.66 -15.69
C LEU A 242 7.94 -24.33 -14.31
N PRO A 243 7.94 -25.68 -14.21
CA PRO A 243 8.20 -26.38 -12.94
C PRO A 243 9.56 -26.02 -12.30
N SER A 244 10.53 -25.62 -13.12
CA SER A 244 11.86 -25.15 -12.68
C SER A 244 11.82 -23.79 -11.99
N ALA A 245 10.75 -23.00 -12.14
CA ALA A 245 10.59 -21.70 -11.51
C ALA A 245 10.63 -21.81 -9.97
N SER A 246 10.06 -22.88 -9.40
CA SER A 246 10.10 -23.16 -7.96
C SER A 246 11.53 -23.38 -7.45
N ALA A 247 12.34 -24.14 -8.19
CA ALA A 247 13.74 -24.39 -7.84
C ALA A 247 14.64 -23.16 -8.04
N ILE A 248 14.36 -22.34 -9.06
CA ILE A 248 15.04 -21.05 -9.29
C ILE A 248 14.69 -20.09 -8.15
N TYR A 249 13.42 -20.02 -7.75
CA TYR A 249 12.95 -19.21 -6.64
C TYR A 249 13.62 -19.62 -5.33
N ALA A 250 13.59 -20.91 -4.97
CA ALA A 250 14.24 -21.42 -3.75
C ALA A 250 15.75 -21.09 -3.71
N ARG A 251 16.45 -21.22 -4.84
CA ARG A 251 17.87 -20.86 -4.95
C ARG A 251 18.12 -19.36 -4.79
N LYS A 252 17.28 -18.52 -5.38
CA LYS A 252 17.35 -17.06 -5.23
C LYS A 252 17.09 -16.65 -3.78
N VAL A 253 16.10 -17.26 -3.12
CA VAL A 253 15.78 -17.07 -1.70
C VAL A 253 16.95 -17.50 -0.80
N GLY A 254 17.57 -18.64 -1.07
CA GLY A 254 18.76 -19.10 -0.34
C GLY A 254 19.94 -18.11 -0.45
N ARG A 255 20.29 -17.72 -1.68
CA ARG A 255 21.36 -16.72 -1.92
C ARG A 255 21.10 -15.39 -1.23
N LEU A 256 19.85 -14.94 -1.24
CA LEU A 256 19.46 -13.69 -0.60
C LEU A 256 19.56 -13.78 0.94
N THR A 257 19.22 -14.94 1.50
CA THR A 257 19.39 -15.22 2.92
C THR A 257 20.85 -15.26 3.34
N ASP A 258 21.73 -15.82 2.51
CA ASP A 258 23.18 -15.83 2.76
C ASP A 258 23.78 -14.43 2.70
N ALA A 259 23.39 -13.64 1.70
CA ALA A 259 23.85 -12.26 1.52
C ALA A 259 23.42 -11.35 2.70
N LEU A 260 22.25 -11.60 3.30
CA LEU A 260 21.82 -10.90 4.53
C LEU A 260 22.73 -11.14 5.74
N ASN A 261 23.40 -12.29 5.81
CA ASN A 261 24.31 -12.63 6.91
C ASN A 261 25.71 -11.99 6.72
N ARG A 262 26.02 -11.45 5.54
CA ARG A 262 27.33 -10.86 5.22
C ARG A 262 27.31 -9.34 5.31
N PRO A 263 28.08 -8.69 6.21
CA PRO A 263 28.02 -7.25 6.43
C PRO A 263 28.24 -6.39 5.16
N LYS A 264 29.08 -6.85 4.22
CA LYS A 264 29.39 -6.14 2.98
C LYS A 264 28.28 -6.23 1.92
N GLU A 265 27.53 -7.33 1.90
CA GLU A 265 26.48 -7.61 0.90
C GLU A 265 25.07 -7.29 1.43
N ARG A 266 24.95 -7.10 2.75
CA ARG A 266 23.68 -6.89 3.46
C ARG A 266 22.85 -5.73 2.89
N LEU A 267 23.48 -4.68 2.40
CA LEU A 267 22.79 -3.50 1.89
C LEU A 267 22.14 -3.75 0.52
N GLU A 268 22.85 -4.43 -0.38
CA GLU A 268 22.34 -4.84 -1.68
C GLU A 268 21.25 -5.92 -1.52
N ALA A 269 21.46 -6.88 -0.62
CA ALA A 269 20.45 -7.88 -0.26
C ALA A 269 19.19 -7.24 0.34
N ALA A 270 19.37 -6.21 1.20
CA ALA A 270 18.27 -5.44 1.77
C ALA A 270 17.49 -4.68 0.69
N GLU A 271 18.16 -4.05 -0.28
CA GLU A 271 17.50 -3.38 -1.42
C GLU A 271 16.70 -4.36 -2.28
N ALA A 272 17.22 -5.55 -2.54
CA ALA A 272 16.48 -6.61 -3.27
C ALA A 272 15.26 -7.11 -2.49
N LEU A 273 15.38 -7.31 -1.17
CA LEU A 273 14.25 -7.72 -0.31
C LEU A 273 13.17 -6.65 -0.20
N ARG A 274 13.57 -5.37 -0.26
CA ARG A 274 12.63 -4.26 -0.23
C ARG A 274 11.61 -4.33 -1.37
N ALA A 275 11.99 -4.85 -2.54
CA ALA A 275 11.07 -5.04 -3.67
C ALA A 275 9.95 -6.05 -3.39
N LEU A 276 10.16 -6.97 -2.43
CA LEU A 276 9.18 -8.00 -2.06
C LEU A 276 8.19 -7.52 -0.99
N ILE A 277 8.45 -6.36 -0.37
CA ILE A 277 7.63 -5.79 0.70
C ILE A 277 6.78 -4.67 0.11
N GLU A 278 5.47 -4.86 0.08
CA GLU A 278 4.52 -3.83 -0.34
C GLU A 278 4.31 -2.80 0.77
N LYS A 279 4.03 -3.26 1.99
CA LYS A 279 3.86 -2.40 3.17
C LYS A 279 4.05 -3.18 4.47
N VAL A 280 4.44 -2.45 5.52
CA VAL A 280 4.58 -2.95 6.88
C VAL A 280 3.69 -2.12 7.80
N VAL A 281 2.70 -2.75 8.43
CA VAL A 281 1.78 -2.09 9.34
C VAL A 281 2.22 -2.30 10.77
N LEU A 282 2.47 -1.20 11.48
CA LEU A 282 2.85 -1.19 12.89
C LEU A 282 1.63 -0.90 13.76
N THR A 283 1.29 -1.86 14.61
CA THR A 283 0.16 -1.78 15.54
C THR A 283 0.67 -1.81 16.98
N PRO A 284 0.21 -0.92 17.87
CA PRO A 284 0.59 -0.98 19.27
C PRO A 284 0.13 -2.30 19.91
N GLY A 285 1.01 -2.98 20.64
CA GLY A 285 0.70 -4.19 21.39
C GLY A 285 0.03 -3.91 22.74
N PRO A 286 -0.46 -4.96 23.42
CA PRO A 286 -1.16 -4.84 24.70
C PRO A 286 -0.27 -4.31 25.83
N ASN A 287 1.04 -4.63 25.86
CA ASN A 287 1.92 -4.13 26.91
C ASN A 287 2.70 -2.86 26.51
N ARG A 288 3.23 -2.18 27.52
CA ARG A 288 4.00 -0.95 27.36
C ARG A 288 5.27 -1.22 26.54
N GLY A 289 5.38 -0.55 25.39
CA GLY A 289 6.54 -0.64 24.50
C GLY A 289 6.45 -1.75 23.46
N GLU A 290 5.34 -2.48 23.40
CA GLU A 290 5.11 -3.48 22.36
C GLU A 290 4.56 -2.85 21.08
N ILE A 291 5.12 -3.30 19.97
CA ILE A 291 4.72 -2.93 18.63
C ILE A 291 4.73 -4.23 17.80
N ASN A 292 3.56 -4.57 17.27
CA ASN A 292 3.38 -5.67 16.34
C ASN A 292 3.63 -5.15 14.93
N ALA A 293 4.41 -5.89 14.14
CA ALA A 293 4.69 -5.56 12.75
C ALA A 293 4.02 -6.59 11.85
N MET A 294 3.09 -6.15 11.01
CA MET A 294 2.44 -7.00 10.02
C MET A 294 3.00 -6.70 8.64
N LEU A 295 3.48 -7.74 7.96
CA LEU A 295 4.10 -7.65 6.64
C LEU A 295 3.06 -7.94 5.56
N TYR A 296 3.04 -7.11 4.52
CA TYR A 296 2.20 -7.27 3.33
C TYR A 296 3.07 -7.20 2.08
N GLY A 297 2.72 -8.01 1.07
CA GLY A 297 3.38 -8.10 -0.23
C GLY A 297 3.14 -9.46 -0.88
N GLU A 298 3.73 -9.68 -2.05
CA GLU A 298 3.58 -10.93 -2.81
C GLU A 298 3.99 -12.15 -1.98
N LEU A 299 5.11 -12.04 -1.27
CA LEU A 299 5.55 -13.09 -0.34
C LEU A 299 4.57 -13.25 0.81
N GLY A 300 3.98 -12.19 1.36
CA GLY A 300 2.98 -12.28 2.42
C GLY A 300 1.75 -13.09 1.99
N THR A 301 1.31 -12.93 0.75
CA THR A 301 0.20 -13.70 0.16
C THR A 301 0.58 -15.17 -0.05
N ILE A 302 1.75 -15.42 -0.64
CA ILE A 302 2.28 -16.78 -0.85
C ILE A 302 2.45 -17.49 0.50
N LEU A 303 3.03 -16.82 1.50
CA LEU A 303 3.26 -17.35 2.84
C LEU A 303 1.95 -17.61 3.59
N ALA A 304 0.95 -16.72 3.50
CA ALA A 304 -0.36 -16.93 4.08
C ALA A 304 -1.13 -18.07 3.38
N TRP A 305 -0.86 -18.29 2.10
CA TRP A 305 -1.39 -19.44 1.36
C TRP A 305 -0.71 -20.75 1.79
N ILE A 306 0.63 -20.74 1.96
CA ILE A 306 1.40 -21.85 2.52
C ILE A 306 0.90 -22.22 3.92
N GLU A 307 0.70 -21.23 4.80
CA GLU A 307 0.14 -21.44 6.13
C GLU A 307 -1.24 -22.09 6.08
N ARG A 308 -2.12 -21.61 5.17
CA ARG A 308 -3.45 -22.20 4.97
C ARG A 308 -3.39 -23.64 4.48
N GLN A 309 -2.43 -23.99 3.62
CA GLN A 309 -2.23 -25.38 3.19
C GLN A 309 -1.63 -26.27 4.28
N ALA A 310 -0.73 -25.72 5.10
CA ALA A 310 -0.18 -26.43 6.27
C ALA A 310 -1.26 -26.70 7.32
N ILE A 311 -2.18 -25.74 7.55
CA ILE A 311 -3.33 -25.87 8.47
C ILE A 311 -4.41 -26.78 7.88
N GLY A 312 -4.60 -26.78 6.56
CA GLY A 312 -5.56 -27.64 5.85
C GLY A 312 -5.24 -29.14 5.92
N LYS A 313 -4.00 -29.52 6.29
CA LYS A 313 -3.65 -30.91 6.62
C LYS A 313 -4.06 -31.33 8.04
N THR A 314 -4.40 -30.38 8.92
CA THR A 314 -4.59 -30.66 10.36
C THR A 314 -6.03 -30.49 10.85
N GLU A 315 -6.90 -29.74 10.17
CA GLU A 315 -8.28 -29.54 10.66
C GLU A 315 -9.34 -29.61 9.56
N LYS A 316 -9.98 -30.78 9.41
CA LYS A 316 -11.37 -30.83 8.97
C LYS A 316 -12.26 -30.44 10.16
N ARG A 317 -12.70 -29.18 10.24
CA ARG A 317 -13.98 -28.82 10.89
C ARG A 317 -14.53 -27.49 10.36
N ASN A 318 -15.83 -27.51 10.11
CA ASN A 318 -16.62 -26.54 9.35
C ASN A 318 -16.75 -25.16 10.02
N THR A 319 -16.82 -24.11 9.19
CA THR A 319 -17.73 -22.92 9.22
C THR A 319 -16.97 -21.60 8.89
N PRO A 320 -17.51 -20.71 8.02
CA PRO A 320 -16.73 -19.67 7.37
C PRO A 320 -16.69 -18.36 8.17
N GLY A 321 -15.53 -17.70 8.17
CA GLY A 321 -15.34 -16.37 8.73
C GLY A 321 -14.37 -15.57 7.89
N ALA A 322 -14.90 -14.71 7.02
CA ALA A 322 -14.13 -13.73 6.28
C ALA A 322 -13.32 -12.84 7.23
N LYS A 323 -11.99 -12.89 7.15
CA LYS A 323 -11.11 -11.87 7.76
C LYS A 323 -9.92 -11.56 6.85
N LEU A 324 -9.62 -10.27 6.83
CA LEU A 324 -8.63 -9.58 6.01
C LEU A 324 -7.25 -10.25 6.06
N SER A 325 -6.64 -10.42 4.89
CA SER A 325 -5.33 -11.05 4.69
C SER A 325 -4.18 -10.17 5.19
N GLY A 326 -3.59 -10.54 6.32
CA GLY A 326 -2.32 -9.99 6.81
C GLY A 326 -1.70 -10.96 7.83
N VAL A 327 -0.39 -11.22 7.70
CA VAL A 327 0.36 -12.09 8.63
C VAL A 327 0.91 -11.23 9.76
N SER A 328 0.57 -11.57 11.00
CA SER A 328 0.97 -10.82 12.19
C SER A 328 2.24 -11.40 12.83
N VAL A 329 3.26 -10.56 13.01
CA VAL A 329 4.39 -10.87 13.89
C VAL A 329 4.19 -10.10 15.20
N SER A 330 4.00 -10.83 16.30
CA SER A 330 3.75 -10.29 17.64
C SER A 330 4.83 -10.80 18.59
N VAL A 331 5.65 -9.94 19.21
CA VAL A 331 6.52 -10.37 20.33
C VAL A 331 6.74 -9.25 21.36
N LEU A 332 6.61 -9.68 22.63
CA LEU A 332 6.73 -8.95 23.88
C LEU A 332 8.17 -8.47 24.15
N ARG A 333 8.34 -7.34 24.82
CA ARG A 333 9.67 -6.82 25.21
C ARG A 333 10.26 -7.76 26.28
N GLY A 334 11.37 -8.43 25.97
CA GLY A 334 12.14 -9.20 26.95
C GLY A 334 12.52 -8.32 28.13
N LYS A 335 12.21 -8.78 29.35
CA LYS A 335 12.72 -8.18 30.58
C LYS A 335 14.24 -8.25 30.53
N THR A 336 14.90 -7.10 30.61
CA THR A 336 16.29 -7.02 31.01
C THR A 336 16.37 -7.59 32.42
N THR A 337 16.91 -8.81 32.55
CA THR A 337 17.46 -9.27 33.82
C THR A 337 18.74 -8.48 34.05
N ASP A 338 18.71 -7.74 35.14
CA ASP A 338 19.81 -7.01 35.72
C ASP A 338 20.71 -8.07 36.37
N ASP A 339 21.78 -8.47 35.69
CA ASP A 339 22.84 -9.28 36.28
C ASP A 339 24.02 -8.36 36.55
N THR A 340 24.05 -7.87 37.79
CA THR A 340 25.25 -7.44 38.49
C THR A 340 26.29 -8.56 38.46
N CYS A 341 27.51 -8.26 38.00
CA CYS A 341 28.72 -8.94 38.44
C CYS A 341 29.92 -8.00 38.30
N ASP A 342 30.57 -7.79 39.44
CA ASP A 342 31.90 -7.20 39.60
C ASP A 342 32.93 -7.81 38.63
N TRP A 343 33.76 -6.95 38.04
CA TRP A 343 35.23 -6.93 38.08
C TRP A 343 35.77 -5.81 37.17
#